data_AF-A0A7M7N2Q3-F1
#
_entry.id   AF-A0A7M7N2Q3-F1
#
_cell.length_a   1.000
_cell.length_b   1.000
_cell.length_c   1.000
_cell.angle_alpha   90.00
_cell.angle_beta   90.00
_cell.angle_gamma   90.00
#
_symmetry.space_group_name_H-M   'P 1'
#
loop_
_entity.id
_entity.type
_entity.pdbx_description
1 polymer ?
#
loop_
_entity_poly.entity_id
_entity_poly.type
_entity_poly.pdbx_seq_one_letter_code
_entity_poly.pdbx_strand_id
1 'polypeptide(L)'
;MNSSDGKQDNDAQLSGCPAETELAGRASMCEGCPGQALCQQQGGVDPDQEFIDVRMNAIQHKILIVSGKGGVGKSTVAASLALALAQQNKKVGILDVDICGPSISQLMSVQGQKVINTQWGWKPLQSKHGGIKVMSVASLLDQADSAVVWRGPRKTHMIKQFLKNTFWGKLDYLIIDTPPGTSDEHLTILKVLRNTRPDGAVIVTTPQTVAMDTIYKEIDFCKKMKLPILGLVENMSGFVCPCCQEVTRVFSGDGVETLAKESNLKILERLPLDQALVRCCENGESIFECHPDSSIVKSLESLAQRFLELPYR
;
A
#
# COMPACT_ATOMS: atom_id res chain seq x y z
N MET A 1 49.09 -27.90 4.69
CA MET A 1 48.03 -28.79 5.21
C MET A 1 47.13 -27.97 6.12
N ASN A 2 45.83 -28.05 5.85
CA ASN A 2 44.67 -27.57 6.59
C ASN A 2 44.49 -26.06 6.81
N SER A 3 43.76 -25.46 5.85
CA SER A 3 42.94 -24.26 6.06
C SER A 3 41.48 -24.60 5.69
N SER A 4 40.92 -25.61 6.34
CA SER A 4 39.59 -26.17 6.08
C SER A 4 38.61 -26.04 7.27
N ASP A 5 38.96 -25.31 8.33
CA ASP A 5 38.18 -25.31 9.58
C ASP A 5 37.27 -24.07 9.76
N GLY A 6 37.01 -23.30 8.70
CA GLY A 6 36.19 -22.08 8.80
C GLY A 6 34.78 -22.16 8.19
N LYS A 7 34.47 -23.19 7.39
CA LYS A 7 33.18 -23.28 6.66
C LYS A 7 32.11 -24.10 7.39
N GLN A 8 32.51 -25.09 8.19
CA GLN A 8 31.55 -26.05 8.77
C GLN A 8 30.75 -25.47 9.96
N ASP A 9 31.31 -24.54 10.73
CA ASP A 9 30.64 -23.99 11.92
C ASP A 9 29.48 -23.03 11.61
N ASN A 10 29.50 -22.34 10.46
CA ASN A 10 28.45 -21.39 10.08
C ASN A 10 27.20 -22.05 9.48
N ASP A 11 27.32 -23.27 8.95
CA ASP A 11 26.19 -24.01 8.36
C ASP A 11 25.30 -24.69 9.40
N ALA A 12 25.84 -24.99 10.59
CA ALA A 12 25.14 -25.76 11.63
C ALA A 12 23.90 -25.07 12.24
N GLN A 13 23.70 -23.76 11.99
CA GLN A 13 22.57 -22.99 12.49
C GLN A 13 21.46 -22.72 11.45
N LEU A 14 21.61 -23.18 10.21
CA LEU A 14 20.64 -22.92 9.14
C LEU A 14 19.48 -23.92 9.19
N SER A 15 18.29 -23.45 9.57
CA SER A 15 17.05 -24.24 9.58
C SER A 15 16.26 -24.22 8.26
N GLY A 16 16.77 -23.54 7.23
CA GLY A 16 16.10 -23.37 5.93
C GLY A 16 16.98 -22.66 4.90
N CYS A 17 16.39 -22.33 3.74
CA CYS A 17 17.11 -21.75 2.59
C CYS A 17 17.89 -20.46 2.96
N PRO A 18 19.22 -20.40 2.75
CA PRO A 18 20.05 -19.26 3.13
C PRO A 18 20.08 -18.15 2.06
N ALA A 19 19.14 -18.13 1.11
CA ALA A 19 19.17 -17.18 -0.01
C ALA A 19 19.18 -15.70 0.41
N GLU A 20 18.72 -15.39 1.63
CA GLU A 20 18.67 -14.05 2.21
C GLU A 20 19.74 -13.81 3.30
N THR A 21 20.77 -14.67 3.37
CA THR A 21 21.90 -14.52 4.29
C THR A 21 23.21 -14.45 3.52
N GLU A 22 24.30 -14.10 4.20
CA GLU A 22 25.64 -14.08 3.60
C GLU A 22 26.11 -15.45 3.06
N LEU A 23 25.41 -16.53 3.46
CA LEU A 23 25.65 -17.90 3.03
C LEU A 23 24.84 -18.28 1.77
N ALA A 24 24.13 -17.35 1.15
CA ALA A 24 23.37 -17.56 -0.08
C ALA A 24 24.24 -18.17 -1.19
N GLY A 25 23.89 -19.38 -1.63
CA GLY A 25 24.65 -20.13 -2.64
C GLY A 25 26.02 -20.66 -2.17
N ARG A 26 26.41 -20.39 -0.92
CA ARG A 26 27.71 -20.74 -0.32
C ARG A 26 27.61 -21.79 0.79
N ALA A 27 26.42 -21.96 1.39
CA ALA A 27 26.14 -23.01 2.38
C ALA A 27 26.17 -24.41 1.76
N SER A 28 26.47 -25.42 2.56
CA SER A 28 26.37 -26.85 2.20
C SER A 28 25.00 -27.24 1.67
N MET A 29 23.92 -26.69 2.25
CA MET A 29 22.55 -26.85 1.77
C MET A 29 22.34 -26.37 0.32
N CYS A 30 23.17 -25.45 -0.18
CA CYS A 30 23.04 -24.93 -1.53
C CYS A 30 23.69 -25.83 -2.59
N GLU A 31 24.48 -26.83 -2.21
CA GLU A 31 25.11 -27.75 -3.16
C GLU A 31 24.05 -28.57 -3.89
N GLY A 32 24.07 -28.52 -5.24
CA GLY A 32 23.08 -29.19 -6.07
C GLY A 32 21.78 -28.41 -6.29
N CYS A 33 21.63 -27.22 -5.69
CA CYS A 33 20.50 -26.34 -5.98
C CYS A 33 20.65 -25.70 -7.38
N PRO A 34 19.66 -25.79 -8.28
CA PRO A 34 19.71 -25.14 -9.59
C PRO A 34 19.94 -23.63 -9.53
N GLY A 35 19.53 -22.99 -8.44
CA GLY A 35 19.69 -21.55 -8.20
C GLY A 35 20.99 -21.16 -7.49
N GLN A 36 21.92 -22.09 -7.22
CA GLN A 36 23.13 -21.83 -6.43
C GLN A 36 23.99 -20.71 -7.01
N ALA A 37 24.31 -20.77 -8.30
CA ALA A 37 25.13 -19.75 -8.97
C ALA A 37 24.47 -18.36 -8.95
N LEU A 38 23.15 -18.31 -9.13
CA LEU A 38 22.35 -17.09 -9.03
C LEU A 38 22.38 -16.53 -7.60
N CYS A 39 22.25 -17.37 -6.57
CA CYS A 39 22.34 -16.96 -5.18
C CYS A 39 23.75 -16.51 -4.77
N GLN A 40 24.81 -17.08 -5.35
CA GLN A 40 26.18 -16.61 -5.10
C GLN A 40 26.42 -15.20 -5.69
N GLN A 41 25.74 -14.86 -6.78
CA GLN A 41 25.88 -13.57 -7.47
C GLN A 41 24.89 -12.50 -6.97
N GLN A 42 23.67 -12.90 -6.63
CA GLN A 42 22.53 -12.00 -6.35
C GLN A 42 21.84 -12.28 -5.01
N GLY A 43 22.19 -13.36 -4.32
CA GLY A 43 21.75 -13.62 -2.94
C GLY A 43 22.61 -12.86 -1.93
N GLY A 44 22.20 -12.87 -0.67
CA GLY A 44 22.86 -12.10 0.37
C GLY A 44 21.94 -11.13 1.10
N VAL A 45 22.53 -10.42 2.06
CA VAL A 45 21.86 -9.30 2.73
C VAL A 45 21.74 -8.15 1.74
N ASP A 46 20.53 -7.62 1.58
CA ASP A 46 20.31 -6.46 0.71
C ASP A 46 21.01 -5.23 1.33
N PRO A 47 22.00 -4.62 0.65
CA PRO A 47 22.74 -3.48 1.19
C PRO A 47 21.86 -2.25 1.44
N ASP A 48 20.69 -2.18 0.79
CA ASP A 48 19.74 -1.09 0.98
C ASP A 48 18.83 -1.28 2.20
N GLN A 49 18.80 -2.48 2.79
CA GLN A 49 17.83 -2.83 3.84
C GLN A 49 17.99 -1.97 5.09
N GLU A 50 19.21 -1.69 5.54
CA GLU A 50 19.44 -0.86 6.74
C GLU A 50 18.87 0.55 6.56
N PHE A 51 19.08 1.16 5.39
CA PHE A 51 18.54 2.48 5.08
C PHE A 51 17.02 2.48 5.02
N ILE A 52 16.42 1.45 4.43
CA ILE A 52 14.97 1.27 4.38
C ILE A 52 14.42 1.14 5.79
N ASP A 53 15.05 0.34 6.65
CA ASP A 53 14.61 0.11 8.02
C ASP A 53 14.64 1.40 8.83
N VAL A 54 15.72 2.18 8.74
CA VAL A 54 15.83 3.49 9.40
C VAL A 54 14.71 4.44 8.94
N ARG A 55 14.41 4.46 7.65
CA ARG A 55 13.35 5.32 7.08
C ARG A 55 11.96 4.89 7.54
N MET A 56 11.68 3.58 7.50
CA MET A 56 10.37 3.02 7.78
C MET A 56 10.08 2.89 9.28
N ASN A 57 11.11 2.81 10.14
CA ASN A 57 10.96 2.83 11.59
C ASN A 57 10.52 4.20 12.14
N ALA A 58 10.73 5.29 11.40
CA ALA A 58 10.23 6.62 11.78
C ALA A 58 8.72 6.79 11.59
N ILE A 59 8.05 5.81 10.99
CA ILE A 59 6.62 5.81 10.67
C ILE A 59 5.93 4.86 11.64
N GLN A 60 4.94 5.36 12.39
CA GLN A 60 4.23 4.55 13.40
C GLN A 60 3.42 3.43 12.75
N HIS A 61 2.49 3.78 11.85
CA HIS A 61 1.62 2.81 11.20
C HIS A 61 1.81 2.78 9.68
N LYS A 62 1.98 1.59 9.12
CA LYS A 62 2.19 1.32 7.68
C LYS A 62 1.06 0.42 7.19
N ILE A 63 0.13 1.01 6.44
CA ILE A 63 -1.11 0.36 6.03
C ILE A 63 -1.13 0.15 4.52
N LEU A 64 -1.29 -1.09 4.08
CA LEU A 64 -1.45 -1.41 2.67
C LEU A 64 -2.93 -1.34 2.29
N ILE A 65 -3.25 -0.63 1.22
CA ILE A 65 -4.59 -0.61 0.64
C ILE A 65 -4.56 -1.52 -0.59
N VAL A 66 -5.26 -2.65 -0.51
CA VAL A 66 -5.25 -3.70 -1.54
C VAL A 66 -6.64 -3.91 -2.12
N SER A 67 -6.73 -4.49 -3.32
CA SER A 67 -8.01 -4.83 -3.96
C SER A 67 -7.85 -5.99 -4.93
N GLY A 68 -8.82 -6.90 -4.99
CA GLY A 68 -8.75 -8.06 -5.88
C GLY A 68 -8.90 -7.73 -7.38
N LYS A 69 -9.49 -6.58 -7.74
CA LYS A 69 -9.70 -6.15 -9.13
C LYS A 69 -9.47 -4.66 -9.31
N GLY A 70 -9.11 -4.25 -10.52
CA GLY A 70 -9.06 -2.84 -10.92
C GLY A 70 -10.46 -2.20 -10.94
N GLY A 71 -10.52 -0.87 -10.74
CA GLY A 71 -11.76 -0.10 -10.86
C GLY A 71 -12.69 -0.11 -9.64
N VAL A 72 -12.31 -0.73 -8.51
CA VAL A 72 -13.09 -0.65 -7.25
C VAL A 72 -12.96 0.69 -6.51
N GLY A 73 -12.14 1.60 -7.01
CA GLY A 73 -11.84 2.88 -6.36
C GLY A 73 -10.82 2.78 -5.21
N LYS A 74 -9.96 1.76 -5.21
CA LYS A 74 -8.87 1.56 -4.23
C LYS A 74 -8.07 2.84 -3.95
N SER A 75 -7.56 3.49 -5.00
CA SER A 75 -6.75 4.71 -4.86
C SER A 75 -7.56 5.89 -4.34
N THR A 76 -8.83 6.01 -4.71
CA THR A 76 -9.76 7.01 -4.14
C THR A 76 -9.96 6.75 -2.65
N VAL A 77 -10.18 5.50 -2.23
CA VAL A 77 -10.30 5.14 -0.81
C VAL A 77 -8.99 5.44 -0.06
N ALA A 78 -7.83 5.13 -0.64
CA ALA A 78 -6.52 5.42 -0.05
C ALA A 78 -6.31 6.93 0.17
N ALA A 79 -6.58 7.75 -0.85
CA ALA A 79 -6.47 9.20 -0.78
C ALA A 79 -7.47 9.81 0.21
N SER A 80 -8.74 9.39 0.15
CA SER A 80 -9.79 9.87 1.06
C SER A 80 -9.53 9.49 2.51
N LEU A 81 -9.01 8.28 2.77
CA LEU A 81 -8.58 7.86 4.11
C LEU A 81 -7.41 8.73 4.60
N ALA A 82 -6.43 9.01 3.74
CA ALA A 82 -5.31 9.86 4.11
C ALA A 82 -5.76 11.28 4.49
N LEU A 83 -6.69 11.85 3.71
CA LEU A 83 -7.35 13.13 4.03
C LEU A 83 -8.12 13.06 5.35
N ALA A 84 -8.92 12.03 5.56
CA ALA A 84 -9.70 11.84 6.78
C ALA A 84 -8.81 11.74 8.04
N LEU A 85 -7.71 10.97 7.97
CA LEU A 85 -6.74 10.88 9.06
C LEU A 85 -6.01 12.22 9.31
N ALA A 86 -5.70 12.97 8.25
CA ALA A 86 -5.11 14.31 8.39
C ALA A 86 -6.08 15.30 9.06
N GLN A 87 -7.38 15.21 8.80
CA GLN A 87 -8.41 15.99 9.53
C GLN A 87 -8.43 15.65 11.03
N GLN A 88 -8.05 14.42 11.40
CA GLN A 88 -7.84 14.01 12.80
C GLN A 88 -6.45 14.40 13.34
N ASN A 89 -5.82 15.43 12.76
CA ASN A 89 -4.51 15.98 13.12
C ASN A 89 -3.35 14.97 13.06
N LYS A 90 -3.48 13.90 12.25
CA LYS A 90 -2.41 12.93 12.06
C LYS A 90 -1.44 13.37 10.97
N LYS A 91 -0.16 13.06 11.16
CA LYS A 91 0.88 13.22 10.15
C LYS A 91 0.82 12.04 9.19
N VAL A 92 0.28 12.28 7.99
CA VAL A 92 0.03 11.23 7.01
C VAL A 92 0.97 11.37 5.81
N GLY A 93 1.49 10.23 5.37
CA GLY A 93 2.08 10.05 4.05
C GLY A 93 1.24 9.10 3.22
N ILE A 94 1.23 9.29 1.90
CA ILE A 94 0.66 8.36 0.94
C ILE A 94 1.69 8.02 -0.13
N LEU A 95 1.89 6.72 -0.34
CA LEU A 95 2.80 6.16 -1.32
C LEU A 95 2.01 5.39 -2.37
N ASP A 96 2.14 5.81 -3.61
CA ASP A 96 1.55 5.16 -4.78
C ASP A 96 2.57 4.23 -5.42
N VAL A 97 2.29 2.92 -5.33
CA VAL A 97 3.09 1.88 -5.98
C VAL A 97 2.34 1.26 -7.17
N ASP A 98 1.18 1.79 -7.56
CA ASP A 98 0.50 1.41 -8.79
C ASP A 98 1.16 2.11 -9.99
N ILE A 99 2.36 1.65 -10.31
CA ILE A 99 3.27 2.23 -11.30
C ILE A 99 2.62 2.36 -12.70
N CYS A 100 1.68 1.47 -13.03
CA CYS A 100 1.05 1.41 -14.35
C CYS A 100 -0.21 2.29 -14.47
N GLY A 101 -0.86 2.62 -13.35
CA GLY A 101 -2.05 3.47 -13.33
C GLY A 101 -2.03 4.47 -12.17
N PRO A 102 -0.98 5.29 -12.03
CA PRO A 102 -0.83 6.15 -10.87
C PRO A 102 -1.91 7.24 -10.87
N SER A 103 -2.76 7.23 -9.85
CA SER A 103 -3.87 8.19 -9.71
C SER A 103 -3.73 9.11 -8.50
N ILE A 104 -2.88 8.74 -7.53
CA ILE A 104 -2.71 9.48 -6.27
C ILE A 104 -2.22 10.92 -6.51
N SER A 105 -1.37 11.17 -7.51
CA SER A 105 -0.89 12.53 -7.80
C SER A 105 -2.01 13.50 -8.14
N GLN A 106 -3.02 13.03 -8.90
CA GLN A 106 -4.19 13.82 -9.23
C GLN A 106 -5.11 13.97 -8.01
N LEU A 107 -5.43 12.85 -7.35
CA LEU A 107 -6.32 12.82 -6.17
C LEU A 107 -5.82 13.68 -5.01
N MET A 108 -4.49 13.86 -4.90
CA MET A 108 -3.86 14.67 -3.86
C MET A 108 -3.49 16.07 -4.32
N SER A 109 -3.88 16.47 -5.54
CA SER A 109 -3.66 17.81 -6.10
C SER A 109 -2.20 18.19 -6.26
N VAL A 110 -1.35 17.21 -6.56
CA VAL A 110 0.10 17.38 -6.76
C VAL A 110 0.56 17.04 -8.17
N GLN A 111 -0.37 16.80 -9.09
CA GLN A 111 -0.08 16.53 -10.50
C GLN A 111 0.73 17.67 -11.13
N GLY A 112 1.69 17.32 -11.99
CA GLY A 112 2.59 18.28 -12.66
C GLY A 112 3.73 18.81 -11.78
N GLN A 113 3.71 18.55 -10.47
CA GLN A 113 4.83 18.86 -9.59
C GLN A 113 5.90 17.76 -9.69
N LYS A 114 7.17 18.16 -9.60
CA LYS A 114 8.31 17.24 -9.64
C LYS A 114 8.90 17.05 -8.25
N VAL A 115 9.23 15.81 -7.93
CA VAL A 115 9.96 15.46 -6.71
C VAL A 115 11.34 16.12 -6.74
N ILE A 116 11.70 16.80 -5.64
CA ILE A 116 13.01 17.43 -5.51
C ILE A 116 13.97 16.40 -4.93
N ASN A 117 15.03 16.09 -5.67
CA ASN A 117 16.13 15.27 -5.18
C ASN A 117 17.08 16.14 -4.34
N THR A 118 17.31 15.75 -3.10
CA THR A 118 18.20 16.45 -2.17
C THR A 118 19.35 15.53 -1.76
N GLN A 119 20.37 16.07 -1.07
CA GLN A 119 21.47 15.25 -0.53
C GLN A 119 21.01 14.18 0.48
N TRP A 120 19.80 14.32 1.04
CA TRP A 120 19.22 13.39 2.01
C TRP A 120 18.22 12.42 1.38
N GLY A 121 18.02 12.50 0.06
CA GLY A 121 17.03 11.74 -0.70
C GLY A 121 15.91 12.63 -1.26
N TRP A 122 14.83 11.99 -1.65
CA TRP A 122 13.67 12.61 -2.27
C TRP A 122 12.81 13.33 -1.25
N LYS A 123 12.61 14.64 -1.44
CA LYS A 123 11.60 15.38 -0.69
C LYS A 123 10.23 15.04 -1.29
N PRO A 124 9.33 14.36 -0.54
CA PRO A 124 7.99 14.06 -1.05
C PRO A 124 7.24 15.36 -1.36
N LEU A 125 6.35 15.28 -2.33
CA LEU A 125 5.41 16.36 -2.60
C LEU A 125 4.49 16.54 -1.40
N GLN A 126 3.88 17.72 -1.29
CA GLN A 126 2.94 18.00 -0.21
C GLN A 126 1.61 18.41 -0.81
N SER A 127 0.56 17.70 -0.45
CA SER A 127 -0.79 18.11 -0.82
C SER A 127 -1.13 19.44 -0.16
N LYS A 128 -1.84 20.30 -0.90
CA LYS A 128 -2.39 21.55 -0.37
C LYS A 128 -3.43 21.30 0.73
N HIS A 129 -4.01 20.10 0.78
CA HIS A 129 -5.00 19.68 1.75
C HIS A 129 -4.39 18.74 2.80
N GLY A 130 -4.58 19.08 4.08
CA GLY A 130 -4.09 18.27 5.21
C GLY A 130 -2.56 18.17 5.33
N GLY A 131 -1.78 18.84 4.48
CA GLY A 131 -0.32 18.80 4.51
C GLY A 131 0.28 17.41 4.27
N ILE A 132 -0.47 16.52 3.62
CA ILE A 132 -0.13 15.11 3.41
C ILE A 132 1.09 14.98 2.51
N LYS A 133 2.05 14.14 2.89
CA LYS A 133 3.22 13.85 2.07
C LYS A 133 2.86 12.84 1.00
N VAL A 134 3.20 13.12 -0.25
CA VAL A 134 2.81 12.31 -1.41
C VAL A 134 4.06 11.86 -2.17
N MET A 135 4.11 10.58 -2.49
CA MET A 135 5.09 10.02 -3.42
C MET A 135 4.39 9.11 -4.41
N SER A 136 4.62 9.34 -5.70
CA SER A 136 4.06 8.55 -6.80
C SER A 136 5.04 8.53 -7.97
N VAL A 137 4.98 7.48 -8.78
CA VAL A 137 5.79 7.36 -10.01
C VAL A 137 5.51 8.52 -10.97
N ALA A 138 4.27 8.99 -11.05
CA ALA A 138 3.89 10.10 -11.92
C ALA A 138 4.69 11.38 -11.62
N SER A 139 5.15 11.56 -10.38
CA SER A 139 5.93 12.72 -9.93
C SER A 139 7.45 12.61 -10.22
N LEU A 140 7.92 11.42 -10.60
CA LEU A 140 9.31 11.15 -10.99
C LEU A 140 9.52 11.16 -12.50
N LEU A 141 8.45 11.01 -13.29
CA LEU A 141 8.53 11.01 -14.74
C LEU A 141 8.52 12.44 -15.27
N ASP A 142 9.41 12.73 -16.24
CA ASP A 142 9.49 14.06 -16.86
C ASP A 142 8.31 14.38 -17.78
N GLN A 143 7.58 13.35 -18.25
CA GLN A 143 6.42 13.47 -19.13
C GLN A 143 5.29 12.55 -18.67
N ALA A 144 4.12 13.15 -18.38
CA ALA A 144 2.93 12.45 -17.91
C ALA A 144 2.40 11.39 -18.92
N ASP A 145 2.62 11.61 -20.21
CA ASP A 145 2.11 10.76 -21.30
C ASP A 145 3.13 9.77 -21.88
N SER A 146 4.35 9.72 -21.33
CA SER A 146 5.30 8.71 -21.76
C SER A 146 4.86 7.35 -21.22
N ALA A 147 4.30 6.51 -22.09
CA ALA A 147 3.95 5.12 -21.76
C ALA A 147 5.25 4.31 -21.53
N VAL A 148 5.84 4.48 -20.34
CA VAL A 148 7.03 3.74 -19.93
C VAL A 148 6.62 2.30 -19.67
N VAL A 149 7.19 1.35 -20.42
CA VAL A 149 6.97 -0.07 -20.17
C VAL A 149 7.79 -0.48 -18.94
N TRP A 150 7.11 -0.71 -17.83
CA TRP A 150 7.70 -1.13 -16.57
C TRP A 150 7.87 -2.65 -16.51
N ARG A 151 9.10 -3.13 -16.73
CA ARG A 151 9.46 -4.54 -16.52
C ARG A 151 9.61 -4.85 -15.03
N GLY A 152 9.31 -6.09 -14.63
CA GLY A 152 9.33 -6.56 -13.23
C GLY A 152 10.51 -6.05 -12.38
N PRO A 153 11.78 -6.28 -12.79
CA PRO A 153 12.94 -5.83 -12.02
C PRO A 153 13.00 -4.30 -11.81
N ARG A 154 12.53 -3.51 -12.78
CA ARG A 154 12.47 -2.04 -12.63
C ARG A 154 11.40 -1.62 -11.63
N LYS A 155 10.25 -2.31 -11.60
CA LYS A 155 9.19 -2.06 -10.61
C LYS A 155 9.68 -2.38 -9.20
N THR A 156 10.31 -3.54 -9.01
CA THR A 156 10.90 -3.93 -7.73
C THR A 156 11.95 -2.93 -7.25
N HIS A 157 12.84 -2.50 -8.14
CA HIS A 157 13.84 -1.48 -7.81
C HIS A 157 13.19 -0.15 -7.43
N MET A 158 12.18 0.31 -8.17
CA MET A 158 11.49 1.57 -7.89
C MET A 158 10.80 1.56 -6.53
N ILE A 159 10.09 0.48 -6.18
CA ILE A 159 9.46 0.31 -4.86
C ILE A 159 10.51 0.43 -3.75
N LYS A 160 11.67 -0.23 -3.90
CA LYS A 160 12.78 -0.10 -2.95
C LYS A 160 13.27 1.34 -2.84
N GLN A 161 13.46 2.03 -3.97
CA GLN A 161 13.89 3.43 -3.95
C GLN A 161 12.86 4.34 -3.29
N PHE A 162 11.56 4.12 -3.45
CA PHE A 162 10.53 4.89 -2.74
C PHE A 162 10.64 4.73 -1.22
N LEU A 163 10.84 3.51 -0.73
CA LEU A 163 10.94 3.24 0.71
C LEU A 163 12.30 3.71 1.28
N LYS A 164 13.37 3.63 0.49
CA LYS A 164 14.73 4.03 0.89
C LYS A 164 14.97 5.54 0.81
N ASN A 165 14.69 6.14 -0.34
CA ASN A 165 15.13 7.50 -0.67
C ASN A 165 14.13 8.56 -0.26
N THR A 166 12.85 8.22 -0.07
CA THR A 166 11.85 9.23 0.29
C THR A 166 12.02 9.68 1.74
N PHE A 167 12.22 10.98 1.92
CA PHE A 167 12.36 11.60 3.23
C PHE A 167 10.99 11.88 3.86
N TRP A 168 10.34 10.82 4.33
CA TRP A 168 9.03 10.89 4.99
C TRP A 168 9.06 11.66 6.32
N GLY A 169 10.20 11.68 7.02
CA GLY A 169 10.27 12.19 8.40
C GLY A 169 9.43 11.35 9.36
N LYS A 170 9.00 11.94 10.48
CA LYS A 170 8.08 11.26 11.41
C LYS A 170 6.65 11.34 10.90
N LEU A 171 6.00 10.19 10.74
CA LEU A 171 4.61 10.05 10.35
C LEU A 171 3.86 9.18 11.35
N ASP A 172 2.59 9.49 11.57
CA ASP A 172 1.67 8.63 12.31
C ASP A 172 1.18 7.51 11.38
N TYR A 173 0.89 7.84 10.11
CA TYR A 173 0.40 6.89 9.12
C TYR A 173 1.15 7.03 7.78
N LEU A 174 1.53 5.90 7.19
CA LEU A 174 1.87 5.76 5.78
C LEU A 174 0.85 4.84 5.12
N ILE A 175 0.03 5.41 4.23
CA ILE A 175 -0.92 4.68 3.41
C ILE A 175 -0.23 4.27 2.11
N ILE A 176 -0.20 2.98 1.80
CA ILE A 176 0.46 2.45 0.62
C ILE A 176 -0.62 1.95 -0.35
N ASP A 177 -0.83 2.69 -1.45
CA ASP A 177 -1.78 2.33 -2.50
C ASP A 177 -1.14 1.32 -3.45
N THR A 178 -1.52 0.05 -3.33
CA THR A 178 -0.93 -1.04 -4.12
C THR A 178 -1.54 -1.13 -5.51
N PRO A 179 -0.93 -1.76 -6.52
CA PRO A 179 -1.67 -2.15 -7.73
C PRO A 179 -2.83 -3.12 -7.41
N PRO A 180 -3.79 -3.31 -8.33
CA PRO A 180 -4.86 -4.29 -8.16
C PRO A 180 -4.39 -5.75 -8.37
N GLY A 181 -5.06 -6.67 -7.68
CA GLY A 181 -4.85 -8.12 -7.75
C GLY A 181 -3.60 -8.59 -7.00
N THR A 182 -3.37 -9.90 -6.97
CA THR A 182 -2.23 -10.51 -6.27
C THR A 182 -0.94 -10.43 -7.08
N SER A 183 -0.41 -9.23 -7.25
CA SER A 183 0.76 -8.93 -8.10
C SER A 183 2.11 -9.06 -7.36
N ASP A 184 3.22 -9.19 -8.11
CA ASP A 184 4.59 -9.30 -7.57
C ASP A 184 5.01 -8.08 -6.73
N GLU A 185 4.35 -6.94 -6.95
CA GLU A 185 4.53 -5.70 -6.22
C GLU A 185 4.17 -5.88 -4.73
N HIS A 186 3.10 -6.60 -4.40
CA HIS A 186 2.74 -6.86 -3.00
C HIS A 186 3.82 -7.69 -2.31
N LEU A 187 4.29 -8.76 -2.96
CA LEU A 187 5.39 -9.58 -2.44
C LEU A 187 6.65 -8.74 -2.23
N THR A 188 6.96 -7.86 -3.17
CA THR A 188 8.11 -6.95 -3.07
C THR A 188 7.98 -6.04 -1.84
N ILE A 189 6.84 -5.38 -1.66
CA ILE A 189 6.63 -4.46 -0.53
C ILE A 189 6.75 -5.21 0.80
N LEU A 190 6.13 -6.37 0.92
CA LEU A 190 6.19 -7.17 2.15
C LEU A 190 7.61 -7.68 2.44
N LYS A 191 8.35 -8.08 1.41
CA LYS A 191 9.76 -8.47 1.56
C LYS A 191 10.63 -7.30 2.01
N VAL A 192 10.46 -6.13 1.39
CA VAL A 192 11.24 -4.94 1.70
C VAL A 192 10.91 -4.40 3.09
N LEU A 193 9.65 -4.49 3.52
CA LEU A 193 9.18 -4.07 4.84
C LEU A 193 9.29 -5.15 5.91
N ARG A 194 9.94 -6.30 5.67
CA ARG A 194 9.90 -7.44 6.60
C ARG A 194 10.41 -7.09 8.01
N ASN A 195 11.41 -6.22 8.10
CA ASN A 195 12.07 -5.86 9.36
C ASN A 195 11.25 -4.82 10.13
N THR A 196 10.58 -3.90 9.43
CA THR A 196 9.75 -2.84 10.03
C THR A 196 8.27 -3.19 10.13
N ARG A 197 7.89 -4.37 9.62
CA ARG A 197 6.57 -5.01 9.56
C ARG A 197 5.37 -4.07 9.35
N PRO A 198 4.68 -4.12 8.20
CA PRO A 198 3.44 -3.38 8.06
C PRO A 198 2.39 -3.88 9.07
N ASP A 199 1.58 -2.96 9.62
CA ASP A 199 0.56 -3.28 10.61
C ASP A 199 -0.55 -4.16 10.01
N GLY A 200 -0.82 -3.97 8.72
CA GLY A 200 -1.76 -4.81 7.98
C GLY A 200 -2.21 -4.24 6.65
N ALA A 201 -3.15 -4.96 6.05
CA ALA A 201 -3.84 -4.57 4.83
C ALA A 201 -5.32 -4.27 5.06
N VAL A 202 -5.83 -3.33 4.29
CA VAL A 202 -7.25 -3.02 4.16
C VAL A 202 -7.65 -3.41 2.75
N ILE A 203 -8.67 -4.26 2.65
CA ILE A 203 -9.13 -4.77 1.36
C ILE A 203 -10.31 -3.90 0.90
N VAL A 204 -10.15 -3.24 -0.24
CA VAL A 204 -11.20 -2.44 -0.87
C VAL A 204 -11.94 -3.29 -1.88
N THR A 205 -13.27 -3.25 -1.82
CA THR A 205 -14.15 -3.98 -2.74
C THR A 205 -15.41 -3.20 -3.07
N THR A 206 -16.26 -3.76 -3.93
CA THR A 206 -17.57 -3.24 -4.33
C THR A 206 -18.67 -4.26 -4.03
N PRO A 207 -19.93 -3.87 -3.81
CA PRO A 207 -21.05 -4.78 -3.52
C PRO A 207 -21.35 -5.83 -4.62
N GLN A 208 -20.81 -5.67 -5.82
CA GLN A 208 -21.10 -6.52 -6.97
C GLN A 208 -20.60 -7.96 -6.76
N THR A 209 -21.52 -8.92 -6.85
CA THR A 209 -21.28 -10.36 -6.64
C THR A 209 -20.25 -10.98 -7.59
N VAL A 210 -20.08 -10.43 -8.80
CA VAL A 210 -19.08 -10.90 -9.78
C VAL A 210 -17.64 -10.65 -9.30
N ALA A 211 -17.45 -9.78 -8.29
CA ALA A 211 -16.13 -9.46 -7.74
C ALA A 211 -15.63 -10.46 -6.68
N MET A 212 -16.49 -11.34 -6.14
CA MET A 212 -16.21 -12.02 -4.86
C MET A 212 -15.04 -12.98 -4.93
N ASP A 213 -14.89 -13.74 -6.03
CA ASP A 213 -13.78 -14.68 -6.22
C ASP A 213 -12.42 -14.00 -6.18
N THR A 214 -12.34 -12.74 -6.65
CA THR A 214 -11.10 -11.97 -6.62
C THR A 214 -10.73 -11.55 -5.20
N ILE A 215 -11.73 -11.33 -4.33
CA ILE A 215 -11.52 -10.95 -2.94
C ILE A 215 -11.05 -12.14 -2.12
N TYR A 216 -11.61 -13.33 -2.31
CA TYR A 216 -11.13 -14.54 -1.62
C TYR A 216 -9.66 -14.82 -1.93
N LYS A 217 -9.23 -14.62 -3.18
CA LYS A 217 -7.82 -14.75 -3.57
C LYS A 217 -6.93 -13.73 -2.86
N GLU A 218 -7.39 -12.50 -2.71
CA GLU A 218 -6.67 -11.44 -1.99
C GLU A 218 -6.56 -11.73 -0.48
N ILE A 219 -7.63 -12.24 0.13
CA ILE A 219 -7.64 -12.69 1.53
C ILE A 219 -6.67 -13.87 1.72
N ASP A 220 -6.71 -14.85 0.83
CA ASP A 220 -5.81 -16.00 0.87
C ASP A 220 -4.34 -15.58 0.69
N PHE A 221 -4.07 -14.65 -0.22
CA PHE A 221 -2.74 -14.04 -0.37
C PHE A 221 -2.26 -13.39 0.94
N CYS A 222 -3.06 -12.53 1.56
CA CYS A 222 -2.71 -11.89 2.83
C CYS A 222 -2.43 -12.93 3.92
N LYS A 223 -3.26 -13.97 4.02
CA LYS A 223 -3.06 -15.08 4.98
C LYS A 223 -1.75 -15.84 4.73
N LYS A 224 -1.46 -16.22 3.47
CA LYS A 224 -0.22 -16.91 3.09
C LYS A 224 1.02 -16.08 3.39
N MET A 225 0.94 -14.77 3.17
CA MET A 225 2.02 -13.83 3.45
C MET A 225 2.09 -13.39 4.91
N LYS A 226 1.21 -13.92 5.77
CA LYS A 226 1.09 -13.55 7.20
C LYS A 226 0.88 -12.04 7.41
N LEU A 227 0.27 -11.36 6.44
CA LEU A 227 -0.10 -9.96 6.52
C LEU A 227 -1.45 -9.86 7.25
N PRO A 228 -1.52 -9.18 8.42
CA PRO A 228 -2.80 -9.00 9.11
C PRO A 228 -3.80 -8.25 8.24
N ILE A 229 -5.03 -8.72 8.16
CA ILE A 229 -6.11 -8.01 7.48
C ILE A 229 -6.85 -7.19 8.54
N LEU A 230 -6.76 -5.86 8.44
CA LEU A 230 -7.39 -4.93 9.37
C LEU A 230 -8.91 -4.89 9.18
N GLY A 231 -9.35 -5.09 7.93
CA GLY A 231 -10.74 -5.29 7.58
C GLY A 231 -11.04 -4.94 6.12
N LEU A 232 -12.34 -4.88 5.81
CA LEU A 232 -12.87 -4.64 4.48
C LEU A 232 -13.46 -3.23 4.39
N VAL A 233 -13.17 -2.50 3.32
CA VAL A 233 -13.91 -1.29 2.95
C VAL A 233 -14.75 -1.60 1.72
N GLU A 234 -16.06 -1.48 1.86
CA GLU A 234 -16.98 -1.63 0.74
C GLU A 234 -17.21 -0.26 0.12
N ASN A 235 -16.56 -0.01 -1.01
CA ASN A 235 -16.73 1.19 -1.80
C ASN A 235 -17.93 1.05 -2.75
N MET A 236 -18.48 2.19 -3.19
CA MET A 236 -19.66 2.27 -4.05
C MET A 236 -20.89 1.58 -3.45
N SER A 237 -21.01 1.58 -2.13
CA SER A 237 -22.10 0.98 -1.37
C SER A 237 -23.30 1.92 -1.31
N GLY A 238 -24.02 2.02 -2.42
CA GLY A 238 -25.13 2.95 -2.60
C GLY A 238 -24.74 4.24 -3.31
N PHE A 239 -25.67 5.18 -3.35
CA PHE A 239 -25.55 6.46 -4.03
C PHE A 239 -26.16 7.58 -3.18
N VAL A 240 -25.40 8.65 -2.98
CA VAL A 240 -25.86 9.85 -2.26
C VAL A 240 -26.72 10.70 -3.19
N CYS A 241 -27.99 10.90 -2.85
CA CYS A 241 -28.88 11.78 -3.59
C CYS A 241 -28.40 13.24 -3.50
N PRO A 242 -28.13 13.92 -4.63
CA PRO A 242 -27.64 15.30 -4.59
C PRO A 242 -28.67 16.30 -4.05
N CYS A 243 -29.96 15.96 -4.07
CA CYS A 243 -31.03 16.86 -3.63
C CYS A 243 -31.32 16.77 -2.12
N CYS A 244 -31.27 15.56 -1.54
CA CYS A 244 -31.68 15.33 -0.15
C CYS A 244 -30.63 14.64 0.73
N GLN A 245 -29.45 14.29 0.19
CA GLN A 245 -28.35 13.59 0.89
C GLN A 245 -28.69 12.17 1.38
N GLU A 246 -29.88 11.66 1.08
CA GLU A 246 -30.28 10.28 1.35
C GLU A 246 -29.42 9.30 0.55
N VAL A 247 -29.00 8.21 1.19
CA VAL A 247 -28.17 7.17 0.58
C VAL A 247 -29.04 6.02 0.12
N THR A 248 -29.17 5.85 -1.19
CA THR A 248 -29.95 4.77 -1.80
C THR A 248 -29.02 3.62 -2.18
N ARG A 249 -29.34 2.38 -1.78
CA ARG A 249 -28.57 1.19 -2.19
C ARG A 249 -28.81 0.89 -3.67
N VAL A 250 -27.78 1.06 -4.49
CA VAL A 250 -27.82 0.82 -5.95
C VAL A 250 -27.79 -0.67 -6.26
N PHE A 251 -26.98 -1.43 -5.51
CA PHE A 251 -26.88 -2.87 -5.64
C PHE A 251 -27.57 -3.54 -4.45
N SER A 252 -28.54 -4.41 -4.74
CA SER A 252 -29.15 -5.27 -3.75
C SER A 252 -28.29 -6.52 -3.58
N GLY A 253 -27.49 -6.57 -2.51
CA GLY A 253 -26.66 -7.73 -2.20
C GLY A 253 -26.05 -7.62 -0.80
N ASP A 254 -25.90 -8.78 -0.17
CA ASP A 254 -25.24 -8.98 1.12
C ASP A 254 -23.89 -9.70 0.95
N GLY A 255 -23.37 -9.79 -0.28
CA GLY A 255 -22.15 -10.56 -0.59
C GLY A 255 -20.99 -10.19 0.32
N VAL A 256 -20.70 -8.89 0.49
CA VAL A 256 -19.59 -8.44 1.35
C VAL A 256 -19.84 -8.78 2.83
N GLU A 257 -21.09 -8.80 3.29
CA GLU A 257 -21.43 -9.25 4.66
C GLU A 257 -21.19 -10.74 4.84
N THR A 258 -21.61 -11.54 3.87
CA THR A 258 -21.41 -12.98 3.86
C THR A 258 -19.92 -13.31 3.84
N LEU A 259 -19.15 -12.67 2.95
CA LEU A 259 -17.70 -12.78 2.89
C LEU A 259 -17.02 -12.41 4.21
N ALA A 260 -17.42 -11.28 4.81
CA ALA A 260 -16.89 -10.80 6.08
C ALA A 260 -17.11 -11.83 7.19
N LYS A 261 -18.32 -12.41 7.27
CA LYS A 261 -18.66 -13.46 8.24
C LYS A 261 -17.85 -14.73 8.01
N GLU A 262 -17.82 -15.24 6.77
CA GLU A 262 -17.12 -16.48 6.42
C GLU A 262 -15.60 -16.37 6.61
N SER A 263 -15.03 -15.19 6.31
CA SER A 263 -13.60 -14.94 6.46
C SER A 263 -13.20 -14.45 7.85
N ASN A 264 -14.17 -14.27 8.75
CA ASN A 264 -14.00 -13.68 10.09
C ASN A 264 -13.28 -12.31 10.03
N LEU A 265 -13.72 -11.45 9.11
CA LEU A 265 -13.19 -10.09 8.92
C LEU A 265 -14.25 -9.05 9.30
N LYS A 266 -13.79 -7.88 9.74
CA LYS A 266 -14.68 -6.75 10.02
C LYS A 266 -14.85 -5.90 8.77
N ILE A 267 -16.06 -5.40 8.55
CA ILE A 267 -16.30 -4.32 7.59
C ILE A 267 -15.97 -3.00 8.29
N LEU A 268 -14.92 -2.33 7.85
CA LEU A 268 -14.43 -1.07 8.40
C LEU A 268 -15.26 0.11 7.94
N GLU A 269 -15.80 0.14 6.73
CA GLU A 269 -16.78 1.15 6.36
C GLU A 269 -17.49 0.77 5.07
N ARG A 270 -18.66 1.37 4.85
CA ARG A 270 -19.35 1.39 3.57
C ARG A 270 -19.37 2.80 3.03
N LEU A 271 -18.69 3.01 1.90
CA LEU A 271 -18.58 4.31 1.26
C LEU A 271 -19.56 4.38 0.09
N PRO A 272 -20.57 5.27 0.11
CA PRO A 272 -21.48 5.43 -1.01
C PRO A 272 -20.81 6.13 -2.20
N LEU A 273 -21.38 5.96 -3.40
CA LEU A 273 -21.08 6.81 -4.54
C LEU A 273 -21.58 8.23 -4.28
N ASP A 274 -20.67 9.20 -4.34
CA ASP A 274 -20.97 10.60 -4.11
C ASP A 274 -20.39 11.45 -5.26
N GLN A 275 -21.25 12.21 -5.93
CA GLN A 275 -20.84 13.07 -7.05
C GLN A 275 -19.93 14.22 -6.62
N ALA A 276 -20.14 14.75 -5.41
CA ALA A 276 -19.31 15.82 -4.87
C ALA A 276 -17.89 15.30 -4.62
N LEU A 277 -17.74 14.09 -4.07
CA LEU A 277 -16.43 13.46 -3.92
C LEU A 277 -15.72 13.30 -5.27
N VAL A 278 -16.43 12.83 -6.31
CA VAL A 278 -15.84 12.68 -7.66
C VAL A 278 -15.37 14.03 -8.20
N ARG A 279 -16.20 15.08 -8.11
CA ARG A 279 -15.84 16.42 -8.57
C ARG A 279 -14.64 17.00 -7.81
N CYS A 280 -14.61 16.84 -6.49
CA CYS A 280 -13.46 17.26 -5.69
C CYS A 280 -12.19 16.51 -6.12
N CYS A 281 -12.26 15.20 -6.35
CA CYS A 281 -11.14 14.42 -6.86
C CYS A 281 -10.63 14.91 -8.22
N GLU A 282 -11.54 15.20 -9.16
CA GLU A 282 -11.20 15.68 -10.50
C GLU A 282 -10.57 17.08 -10.49
N ASN A 283 -11.06 17.96 -9.61
CA ASN A 283 -10.56 19.33 -9.46
C ASN A 283 -9.35 19.44 -8.52
N GLY A 284 -8.94 18.34 -7.89
CA GLY A 284 -7.93 18.34 -6.84
C GLY A 284 -8.33 19.23 -5.67
N GLU A 285 -9.54 19.09 -5.17
CA GLU A 285 -10.07 19.76 -3.98
C GLU A 285 -10.31 18.75 -2.85
N SER A 286 -10.41 19.23 -1.61
CA SER A 286 -10.74 18.41 -0.46
C SER A 286 -12.25 18.35 -0.25
N ILE A 287 -12.81 17.13 -0.20
CA ILE A 287 -14.23 16.94 0.11
C ILE A 287 -14.61 17.48 1.51
N PHE A 288 -13.66 17.45 2.45
CA PHE A 288 -13.84 17.98 3.80
C PHE A 288 -13.91 19.52 3.83
N GLU A 289 -13.36 20.20 2.83
CA GLU A 289 -13.39 21.65 2.72
C GLU A 289 -14.59 22.12 1.88
N CYS A 290 -14.87 21.45 0.75
CA CYS A 290 -15.94 21.85 -0.17
C CYS A 290 -17.33 21.42 0.30
N HIS A 291 -17.45 20.26 0.96
CA HIS A 291 -18.74 19.68 1.36
C HIS A 291 -18.70 19.01 2.75
N PRO A 292 -18.36 19.75 3.82
CA PRO A 292 -18.13 19.21 5.16
C PRO A 292 -19.35 18.44 5.73
N ASP A 293 -20.57 18.88 5.43
CA ASP A 293 -21.78 18.27 5.99
C ASP A 293 -22.34 17.07 5.19
N SER A 294 -21.66 16.69 4.09
CA SER A 294 -22.13 15.63 3.20
C SER A 294 -22.11 14.24 3.84
N SER A 295 -22.99 13.36 3.36
CA SER A 295 -23.08 11.98 3.86
C SER A 295 -21.76 11.21 3.70
N ILE A 296 -21.02 11.45 2.61
CA ILE A 296 -19.72 10.79 2.38
C ILE A 296 -18.65 11.22 3.38
N VAL A 297 -18.62 12.50 3.78
CA VAL A 297 -17.66 13.00 4.79
C VAL A 297 -17.88 12.27 6.12
N LYS A 298 -19.13 12.12 6.57
CA LYS A 298 -19.46 11.37 7.79
C LYS A 298 -18.97 9.92 7.74
N SER A 299 -19.14 9.25 6.59
CA SER A 299 -18.60 7.90 6.39
C SER A 299 -17.07 7.88 6.45
N LEU A 300 -16.38 8.87 5.85
CA LEU A 300 -14.92 8.95 5.87
C LEU A 300 -14.36 9.28 7.27
N GLU A 301 -15.03 10.16 8.03
CA GLU A 301 -14.68 10.45 9.42
C GLU A 301 -14.84 9.20 10.30
N SER A 302 -15.94 8.46 10.14
CA SER A 302 -16.16 7.17 10.79
C SER A 302 -15.06 6.16 10.43
N LEU A 303 -14.68 6.07 9.14
CA LEU A 303 -13.58 5.21 8.70
C LEU A 303 -12.25 5.60 9.39
N ALA A 304 -11.92 6.88 9.42
CA ALA A 304 -10.71 7.37 10.11
C ALA A 304 -10.75 7.03 11.61
N GLN A 305 -11.89 7.25 12.28
CA GLN A 305 -12.05 6.93 13.70
C GLN A 305 -11.82 5.44 13.97
N ARG A 306 -12.33 4.54 13.12
CA ARG A 306 -12.08 3.10 13.26
C ARG A 306 -10.59 2.77 13.13
N PHE A 307 -9.85 3.48 12.27
CA PHE A 307 -8.39 3.31 12.19
C PHE A 307 -7.70 3.79 13.46
N LEU A 308 -8.10 4.92 14.04
CA LEU A 308 -7.54 5.39 15.31
C LEU A 308 -7.76 4.39 16.47
N GLU A 309 -8.81 3.59 16.40
CA GLU A 309 -9.19 2.58 17.40
C GLU A 309 -8.63 1.17 17.11
N LEU A 310 -7.99 0.96 15.96
CA LEU A 310 -7.43 -0.34 15.64
C LEU A 310 -6.32 -0.71 16.65
N PRO A 311 -6.29 -1.96 17.13
CA PRO A 311 -5.21 -2.44 17.99
C PRO A 311 -3.98 -2.72 17.13
N TYR A 312 -3.26 -1.66 16.78
CA TYR A 312 -1.95 -1.75 16.15
C TYR A 312 -0.97 -2.50 17.06
N ARG A 313 0.01 -3.17 16.45
CA ARG A 313 0.96 -4.05 17.14
C ARG A 313 2.27 -3.34 17.47
#